data_AF-A0A809X2H0-F1
#
_entry.id   AF-A0A809X2H0-F1
#
_cell.length_a   1.000
_cell.length_b   1.000
_cell.length_c   1.000
_cell.angle_alpha   90.00
_cell.angle_beta   90.00
_cell.angle_gamma   90.00
#
_symmetry.space_group_name_H-M   'P 1'
#
loop_
_entity.id
_entity.type
_entity.pdbx_description
1 polymer ?
#
loop_
_entity_poly.entity_id
_entity_poly.type
_entity_poly.pdbx_seq_one_letter_code
_entity_poly.pdbx_strand_id
1 'polypeptide(L)'
;MKSLAIVRFLRAFLVALVVLVAWNVSAEAQQLSLRAKEASLTSTIDNHQALKIRLNEHSKADYAEFTARHVGRRIEFSVQGRPLMTARMMTSVLSGEVQVLVDQKAVADQLAASLAAGKTTLDVRVLGE
;
A
#
# COMPACT_ATOMS: atom_id res chain seq x y z
N MET A 1 -56.56 -16.71 -0.68
CA MET A 1 -55.54 -16.68 -1.77
C MET A 1 -54.63 -15.44 -1.77
N LYS A 2 -54.91 -14.34 -1.04
CA LYS A 2 -54.07 -13.12 -1.03
C LYS A 2 -52.76 -13.24 -0.20
N SER A 3 -52.73 -14.10 0.82
CA SER A 3 -51.59 -14.24 1.75
C SER A 3 -50.33 -14.86 1.10
N LEU A 4 -50.49 -15.77 0.12
CA LEU A 4 -49.36 -16.41 -0.57
C LEU A 4 -48.56 -15.45 -1.46
N ALA A 5 -49.21 -14.42 -2.02
CA ALA A 5 -48.55 -13.45 -2.88
C ALA A 5 -47.63 -12.51 -2.09
N ILE A 6 -48.07 -12.10 -0.89
CA ILE A 6 -47.32 -11.21 0.01
C ILE A 6 -46.04 -11.89 0.50
N VAL A 7 -46.10 -13.17 0.87
CA VAL A 7 -44.92 -13.92 1.34
C VAL A 7 -43.89 -14.12 0.22
N ARG A 8 -44.34 -14.30 -1.03
CA ARG A 8 -43.43 -14.39 -2.19
C ARG A 8 -42.76 -13.06 -2.51
N PHE A 9 -43.50 -11.95 -2.40
CA PHE A 9 -42.95 -10.61 -2.60
C PHE A 9 -41.92 -10.25 -1.52
N LEU A 10 -42.21 -10.56 -0.26
CA LEU A 10 -41.31 -10.30 0.86
C LEU A 10 -39.99 -11.10 0.74
N ARG A 11 -40.07 -12.36 0.28
CA ARG A 11 -38.88 -13.19 0.01
C ARG A 11 -38.04 -12.66 -1.14
N ALA A 12 -38.66 -12.25 -2.25
CA ALA A 12 -37.94 -11.68 -3.37
C ALA A 12 -37.22 -10.37 -2.99
N PHE A 13 -37.89 -9.54 -2.17
CA PHE A 13 -37.31 -8.28 -1.68
C PHE A 13 -36.13 -8.52 -0.73
N LEU A 14 -36.23 -9.49 0.18
CA LEU A 14 -35.13 -9.87 1.08
C LEU A 14 -33.91 -10.41 0.32
N VAL A 15 -34.13 -11.24 -0.71
CA VAL A 15 -33.03 -11.76 -1.55
C VAL A 15 -32.36 -10.62 -2.33
N ALA A 16 -33.14 -9.70 -2.90
CA ALA A 16 -32.59 -8.54 -3.60
C ALA A 16 -31.78 -7.63 -2.67
N LEU A 17 -32.24 -7.43 -1.42
CA LEU A 17 -31.53 -6.64 -0.42
C LEU A 17 -30.18 -7.28 -0.04
N VAL A 18 -30.14 -8.60 0.13
CA VAL A 18 -28.89 -9.33 0.45
C VAL A 18 -27.89 -9.25 -0.70
N VAL A 19 -28.35 -9.34 -1.96
CA VAL A 19 -27.49 -9.19 -3.14
C VAL A 19 -26.93 -7.76 -3.25
N LEU A 20 -27.73 -6.74 -2.93
CA LEU A 20 -27.29 -5.35 -2.96
C LEU A 20 -26.23 -5.03 -1.89
N VAL A 21 -26.36 -5.63 -0.69
CA VAL A 21 -25.39 -5.48 0.39
C VAL A 21 -24.10 -6.25 0.08
N ALA A 22 -24.20 -7.42 -0.56
CA ALA A 22 -23.04 -8.21 -0.98
C ALA A 22 -22.21 -7.57 -2.12
N TRP A 23 -22.78 -6.62 -2.88
CA TRP A 23 -22.04 -5.87 -3.88
C TRP A 23 -21.26 -4.67 -3.34
N ASN A 24 -21.47 -4.28 -2.08
CA ASN A 24 -20.69 -3.22 -1.42
C ASN A 24 -19.39 -3.74 -0.78
N VAL A 25 -18.90 -4.92 -1.17
CA VAL A 25 -17.58 -5.43 -0.74
C VAL A 25 -16.51 -4.61 -1.45
N SER A 26 -16.27 -3.44 -0.84
CA SER A 26 -15.04 -2.67 -0.78
C SER A 26 -14.13 -2.75 -1.99
N ALA A 27 -14.19 -1.70 -2.81
CA ALA A 27 -13.00 -1.17 -3.47
C ALA A 27 -12.05 -0.64 -2.38
N GLU A 28 -11.45 -1.56 -1.62
CA GLU A 28 -10.42 -1.24 -0.65
C GLU A 28 -9.21 -0.78 -1.47
N ALA A 29 -8.85 0.49 -1.35
CA ALA A 29 -7.60 0.99 -1.91
C ALA A 29 -6.48 0.12 -1.33
N GLN A 30 -5.90 -0.74 -2.16
CA GLN A 30 -4.90 -1.72 -1.75
C GLN A 30 -3.65 -0.99 -1.25
N GLN A 31 -3.63 -0.72 0.05
CA GLN A 31 -2.56 -0.07 0.79
C GLN A 31 -1.91 -1.08 1.74
N LEU A 32 -0.59 -1.06 1.81
CA LEU A 32 0.22 -1.87 2.69
C LEU A 32 1.14 -0.98 3.52
N SER A 33 1.08 -1.12 4.84
CA SER A 33 1.98 -0.42 5.77
C SER A 33 3.21 -1.27 6.09
N LEU A 34 4.39 -0.74 5.82
CA LEU A 34 5.67 -1.41 5.94
C LEU A 34 6.49 -0.83 7.11
N ARG A 35 7.07 -1.74 7.90
CA ARG A 35 7.98 -1.38 9.00
C ARG A 35 9.43 -1.50 8.55
N ALA A 36 10.18 -0.43 8.76
CA ALA A 36 11.61 -0.42 8.55
C ALA A 36 12.34 -1.11 9.72
N LYS A 37 13.34 -1.90 9.39
CA LYS A 37 14.39 -2.35 10.32
C LYS A 37 15.53 -1.33 10.39
N GLU A 38 15.85 -0.73 9.26
CA GLU A 38 16.94 0.25 9.11
C GLU A 38 16.54 1.26 8.03
N ALA A 39 16.92 2.51 8.19
CA ALA A 39 16.79 3.53 7.16
C ALA A 39 18.03 4.43 7.19
N SER A 40 18.63 4.69 6.03
CA SER A 40 19.85 5.47 5.90
C SER A 40 19.87 6.26 4.60
N LEU A 41 20.57 7.39 4.60
CA LEU A 41 20.80 8.15 3.37
C LEU A 41 21.90 7.51 2.55
N THR A 42 21.71 7.51 1.24
CA THR A 42 22.66 7.07 0.24
C THR A 42 22.64 8.03 -0.95
N SER A 43 23.61 7.91 -1.84
CA SER A 43 23.60 8.60 -3.13
C SER A 43 23.33 7.59 -4.23
N THR A 44 22.50 7.97 -5.20
CA THR A 44 22.34 7.20 -6.43
C THR A 44 23.61 7.29 -7.29
N ILE A 45 23.68 6.49 -8.35
CA ILE A 45 24.77 6.50 -9.32
C ILE A 45 24.90 7.88 -9.99
N ASP A 46 23.76 8.56 -10.19
CA ASP A 46 23.69 9.92 -10.76
C ASP A 46 23.93 11.03 -9.72
N ASN A 47 24.46 10.68 -8.54
CA ASN A 47 24.76 11.59 -7.44
C ASN A 47 23.54 12.31 -6.85
N HIS A 48 22.34 11.78 -7.05
CA HIS A 48 21.14 12.25 -6.36
C HIS A 48 21.04 11.64 -4.97
N GLN A 49 20.51 12.38 -4.00
CA GLN A 49 20.28 11.84 -2.67
C GLN A 49 19.09 10.88 -2.68
N ALA A 50 19.22 9.78 -1.95
CA ALA A 50 18.19 8.79 -1.78
C ALA A 50 18.13 8.29 -0.34
N LEU A 51 16.93 7.95 0.11
CA LEU A 51 16.68 7.24 1.34
C LEU A 51 16.61 5.74 1.03
N LYS A 52 17.57 4.98 1.56
CA LYS A 52 17.56 3.52 1.52
C LYS A 52 16.88 2.99 2.78
N ILE A 53 15.83 2.20 2.58
CA ILE A 53 15.01 1.62 3.66
C ILE A 53 15.12 0.11 3.56
N ARG A 54 15.56 -0.54 4.63
CA ARG A 54 15.51 -1.99 4.78
C ARG A 54 14.33 -2.36 5.66
N LEU A 55 13.44 -3.19 5.13
CA LEU A 55 12.27 -3.68 5.85
C LEU A 55 12.66 -4.74 6.88
N ASN A 56 11.84 -4.90 7.91
CA ASN A 56 11.96 -6.08 8.78
C ASN A 56 11.45 -7.35 8.04
N GLU A 57 11.70 -8.54 8.60
CA GLU A 57 11.37 -9.79 7.91
C GLU A 57 9.88 -9.95 7.58
N HIS A 58 8.99 -9.49 8.47
CA HIS A 58 7.55 -9.56 8.24
C HIS A 58 7.12 -8.66 7.09
N SER A 59 7.45 -7.37 7.15
CA SER A 59 7.13 -6.41 6.09
C SER A 59 7.85 -6.71 4.78
N LYS A 60 9.02 -7.37 4.81
CA LYS A 60 9.70 -7.87 3.61
C LYS A 60 8.87 -8.94 2.91
N ALA A 61 8.31 -9.91 3.64
CA ALA A 61 7.45 -10.94 3.07
C ALA A 61 6.17 -10.33 2.49
N ASP A 62 5.51 -9.45 3.25
CA ASP A 62 4.28 -8.78 2.81
C ASP A 62 4.54 -7.92 1.57
N TYR A 63 5.67 -7.21 1.53
CA TYR A 63 6.06 -6.39 0.38
C TYR A 63 6.39 -7.24 -0.86
N ALA A 64 7.06 -8.38 -0.69
CA ALA A 64 7.31 -9.32 -1.78
C ALA A 64 6.00 -9.84 -2.40
N GLU A 65 5.05 -10.24 -1.56
CA GLU A 65 3.72 -10.70 -2.01
C GLU A 65 2.94 -9.55 -2.68
N PHE A 66 2.95 -8.36 -2.08
CA PHE A 66 2.30 -7.18 -2.63
C PHE A 66 2.86 -6.80 -4.00
N THR A 67 4.18 -6.74 -4.15
CA THR A 67 4.80 -6.39 -5.44
C THR A 67 4.57 -7.45 -6.50
N ALA A 68 4.54 -8.74 -6.13
CA ALA A 68 4.20 -9.82 -7.05
C ALA A 68 2.78 -9.71 -7.62
N ARG A 69 1.80 -9.32 -6.79
CA ARG A 69 0.40 -9.13 -7.22
C ARG A 69 0.18 -7.91 -8.12
N HIS A 70 1.05 -6.91 -8.02
CA HIS A 70 0.84 -5.60 -8.66
C HIS A 70 1.92 -5.23 -9.69
N VAL A 71 2.61 -6.23 -10.26
CA VAL A 71 3.51 -6.00 -11.40
C VAL A 71 2.75 -5.34 -12.54
N GLY A 72 3.36 -4.34 -13.16
CA GLY A 72 2.79 -3.53 -14.23
C GLY A 72 1.98 -2.32 -13.75
N ARG A 73 1.60 -2.24 -12.47
CA ARG A 73 0.81 -1.15 -11.89
C ARG A 73 1.68 0.01 -11.43
N ARG A 74 1.11 1.22 -11.32
CA ARG A 74 1.74 2.34 -10.61
C ARG A 74 1.47 2.22 -9.12
N ILE A 75 2.49 2.43 -8.32
CA ILE A 75 2.40 2.46 -6.86
C ILE A 75 2.95 3.78 -6.33
N GLU A 76 2.40 4.23 -5.21
CA GLU A 76 2.87 5.39 -4.47
C GLU A 76 3.41 4.94 -3.13
N PHE A 77 4.59 5.43 -2.78
CA PHE A 77 5.15 5.33 -1.45
C PHE A 77 4.85 6.62 -0.71
N SER A 78 4.32 6.53 0.50
CA SER A 78 4.05 7.67 1.36
C SER A 78 4.46 7.40 2.80
N VAL A 79 4.66 8.47 3.56
CA VAL A 79 4.85 8.39 5.02
C VAL A 79 3.93 9.41 5.66
N GLN A 80 3.10 8.97 6.61
CA GLN A 80 2.08 9.81 7.24
C GLN A 80 1.15 10.48 6.21
N GLY A 81 0.80 9.75 5.15
CA GLY A 81 -0.04 10.24 4.05
C GLY A 81 0.62 11.26 3.11
N ARG A 82 1.91 11.60 3.31
CA ARG A 82 2.67 12.46 2.40
C ARG A 82 3.36 11.62 1.33
N PRO A 83 3.03 11.80 0.04
CA PRO A 83 3.67 11.05 -1.03
C PRO A 83 5.16 11.38 -1.09
N LEU A 84 6.00 10.35 -1.14
CA LEU A 84 7.44 10.46 -1.28
C LEU A 84 7.88 10.17 -2.72
N MET A 85 7.34 9.11 -3.32
CA MET A 85 7.58 8.82 -4.73
C MET A 85 6.42 8.05 -5.34
N THR A 86 6.33 8.12 -6.65
CA THR A 86 5.49 7.22 -7.46
C THR A 86 6.39 6.44 -8.41
N ALA A 87 6.17 5.13 -8.51
CA ALA A 87 6.94 4.27 -9.40
C ALA A 87 6.02 3.27 -10.11
N ARG A 88 6.41 2.83 -11.30
CA ARG A 88 5.78 1.67 -11.94
C ARG A 88 6.47 0.41 -11.44
N MET A 89 5.70 -0.52 -10.91
CA MET A 89 6.22 -1.81 -10.48
C MET A 89 6.56 -2.65 -11.72
N MET A 90 7.84 -2.90 -11.97
CA MET A 90 8.27 -3.66 -13.15
C MET A 90 8.47 -5.15 -12.85
N THR A 91 8.84 -5.48 -11.61
CA THR A 91 9.14 -6.83 -11.15
C THR A 91 8.76 -6.98 -9.68
N SER A 92 8.56 -8.20 -9.20
CA SER A 92 8.45 -8.44 -7.75
C SER A 92 9.76 -8.08 -7.04
N VAL A 93 9.66 -7.54 -5.82
CA VAL A 93 10.80 -7.13 -5.00
C VAL A 93 10.96 -8.06 -3.80
N LEU A 94 11.94 -8.96 -3.86
CA LEU A 94 12.19 -9.97 -2.82
C LEU A 94 13.22 -9.53 -1.77
N SER A 95 13.99 -8.47 -2.07
CA SER A 95 15.10 -8.03 -1.22
C SER A 95 14.62 -7.41 0.10
N GLY A 96 13.41 -6.85 0.14
CA GLY A 96 12.94 -6.02 1.24
C GLY A 96 13.68 -4.68 1.34
N GLU A 97 14.33 -4.25 0.25
CA GLU A 97 14.95 -2.93 0.17
C GLU A 97 14.10 -2.00 -0.69
N VAL A 98 13.84 -0.80 -0.18
CA VAL A 98 13.16 0.28 -0.91
C VAL A 98 14.09 1.47 -0.96
N GLN A 99 14.22 2.10 -2.13
CA GLN A 99 15.03 3.30 -2.31
C GLN A 99 14.16 4.43 -2.84
N VAL A 100 14.06 5.50 -2.05
CA VAL A 100 13.26 6.69 -2.37
C VAL A 100 14.21 7.85 -2.70
N LEU A 101 14.00 8.54 -3.83
CA LEU A 101 14.70 9.81 -4.08
C LEU A 101 14.21 10.88 -3.10
N VAL A 102 15.13 11.73 -2.63
CA VAL A 102 14.81 12.81 -1.69
C VAL A 102 15.48 14.11 -2.13
N ASP A 103 14.68 15.18 -2.22
CA ASP A 103 15.16 16.48 -2.71
C ASP A 103 15.81 17.32 -1.61
N GLN A 104 15.44 17.08 -0.34
CA GLN A 104 15.91 17.87 0.81
C GLN A 104 16.56 16.99 1.87
N LYS A 105 17.88 17.12 2.01
CA LYS A 105 18.70 16.35 2.95
C LYS A 105 18.18 16.37 4.39
N ALA A 106 17.86 17.56 4.91
CA ALA A 106 17.43 17.74 6.30
C ALA A 106 16.11 17.01 6.61
N VAL A 107 15.17 16.98 5.67
CA VAL A 107 13.91 16.25 5.80
C VAL A 107 14.16 14.74 5.74
N ALA A 108 15.10 14.32 4.88
CA ALA A 108 15.44 12.92 4.70
C ALA A 108 16.14 12.32 5.94
N ASP A 109 17.00 13.08 6.63
CA ASP A 109 17.64 12.65 7.89
C ASP A 109 16.61 12.41 8.99
N GLN A 110 15.66 13.34 9.17
CA GLN A 110 14.58 13.20 10.15
C GLN A 110 13.66 12.01 9.84
N LEU A 111 13.38 11.80 8.55
CA LEU A 111 12.57 10.68 8.08
C LEU A 111 13.27 9.34 8.30
N ALA A 112 14.57 9.25 7.98
CA ALA A 112 15.39 8.06 8.22
C ALA A 112 15.38 7.68 9.71
N ALA A 113 15.64 8.65 10.59
CA ALA A 113 15.61 8.43 12.04
C ALA A 113 14.22 7.98 12.53
N SER A 114 13.14 8.55 11.99
CA SER A 114 11.78 8.21 12.38
C SER A 114 11.36 6.80 11.95
N LEU A 115 11.75 6.38 10.74
CA LEU A 115 11.51 5.04 10.22
C LEU A 115 12.32 3.99 10.97
N ALA A 116 13.62 4.25 11.19
CA ALA A 116 14.50 3.32 11.91
C ALA A 116 14.09 3.13 13.38
N ALA A 117 13.57 4.20 14.02
CA ALA A 117 13.04 4.13 15.38
C ALA A 117 11.63 3.51 15.46
N GLY A 118 11.00 3.15 14.33
CA GLY A 118 9.64 2.62 14.28
C GLY A 118 8.57 3.64 14.70
N LYS A 119 8.89 4.94 14.73
CA LYS A 119 7.92 6.01 15.06
C LYS A 119 6.93 6.26 13.91
N THR A 120 7.27 5.81 12.72
CA THR A 120 6.42 5.90 11.53
C THR A 120 6.62 4.68 10.63
N THR A 121 5.68 4.47 9.72
CA THR A 121 5.68 3.38 8.74
C THR A 121 5.74 3.95 7.33
N LEU A 122 6.29 3.16 6.41
CA LEU A 122 6.25 3.43 4.99
C LEU A 122 5.00 2.79 4.41
N ASP A 123 4.08 3.60 3.89
CA ASP A 123 2.88 3.11 3.24
C ASP A 123 3.10 2.96 1.74
N VAL A 124 2.59 1.87 1.17
CA VAL A 124 2.62 1.61 -0.27
C VAL A 124 1.20 1.37 -0.75
N ARG A 125 0.76 2.12 -1.75
CA ARG A 125 -0.58 1.94 -2.33
C ARG A 125 -0.54 1.84 -3.84
N VAL A 126 -1.46 1.07 -4.41
CA VAL A 126 -1.67 1.04 -5.87
C VAL A 126 -2.44 2.29 -6.29
N LEU A 127 -1.95 2.98 -7.30
CA LEU A 127 -2.67 4.06 -7.95
C LEU A 127 -3.63 3.47 -9.00
N GLY A 128 -4.85 4.00 -9.09
CA GLY A 128 -5.79 3.66 -10.16
C GLY A 128 -5.16 3.88 -11.54
N GLU A 129 -5.58 3.08 -12.52
CA GLU A 129 -5.10 3.18 -13.92
C GLU A 129 -5.39 4.54 -14.56
#